data_AF-A0A7S4ER85-F1
#
_entry.id   AF-A0A7S4ER85-F1
#
_cell.length_a   1.000
_cell.length_b   1.000
_cell.length_c   1.000
_cell.angle_alpha   90.00
_cell.angle_beta   90.00
_cell.angle_gamma   90.00
#
_symmetry.space_group_name_H-M   'P 1'
#
loop_
_entity.id
_entity.type
_entity.pdbx_description
1 polymer ?
#
loop_
_entity_poly.entity_id
_entity_poly.type
_entity_poly.pdbx_seq_one_letter_code
_entity_poly.pdbx_strand_id
1 'polypeptide(L)'
;FASRRIVYRIGSPAAQPRGEQVIMLRHFAPSMRACGHTMVHKFGGMSAARLPSRPLGPTLIPSGASRSFPTIAKGVDFDTIAREWRMKWSEDDDKASLAAAQAALDELLPTIKATEGVKSVQRIVCGGCHDFKVVTALDAGSYVKWSEKAHEPETSFLAKVQSIPGVSQVETQTYTIMPM
;
A
#
# COMPACT_ATOMS: atom_id res chain seq x y z
N PHE A 1 7.68 -50.34 -10.83
CA PHE A 1 8.36 -49.03 -10.84
C PHE A 1 8.62 -48.58 -9.41
N ALA A 2 9.85 -48.75 -8.94
CA ALA A 2 10.25 -48.46 -7.56
C ALA A 2 10.50 -46.94 -7.40
N SER A 3 9.75 -46.30 -6.51
CA SER A 3 9.91 -44.87 -6.21
C SER A 3 10.97 -44.68 -5.13
N ARG A 4 12.10 -44.07 -5.51
CA ARG A 4 13.17 -43.69 -4.58
C ARG A 4 12.74 -42.45 -3.79
N ARG A 5 12.53 -42.60 -2.48
CA ARG A 5 12.46 -41.48 -1.53
C ARG A 5 13.85 -40.88 -1.35
N ILE A 6 14.01 -39.61 -1.68
CA ILE A 6 15.15 -38.82 -1.27
C ILE A 6 14.81 -38.20 0.09
N VAL A 7 15.53 -38.62 1.13
CA VAL A 7 15.47 -38.06 2.48
C VAL A 7 16.52 -36.95 2.56
N TYR A 8 16.10 -35.69 2.67
CA TYR A 8 17.01 -34.60 3.00
C TYR A 8 17.12 -34.50 4.53
N ARG A 9 18.30 -34.87 5.04
CA ARG A 9 18.73 -34.67 6.42
C ARG A 9 19.38 -33.29 6.50
N ILE A 10 18.66 -32.30 7.01
CA ILE A 10 19.22 -30.97 7.29
C ILE A 10 19.72 -30.96 8.73
N GLY A 11 21.02 -30.81 8.88
CA GLY A 11 21.72 -30.76 10.15
C GLY A 11 21.38 -29.49 10.93
N SER A 12 21.27 -29.65 12.24
CA SER A 12 21.20 -28.59 13.23
C SER A 12 22.56 -27.93 13.41
N PRO A 13 22.66 -26.58 13.49
CA PRO A 13 23.77 -25.93 14.15
C PRO A 13 23.33 -25.24 15.45
N ALA A 14 23.91 -25.75 16.53
CA ALA A 14 24.36 -25.09 17.76
C ALA A 14 23.84 -23.69 18.12
N ALA A 15 23.32 -23.62 19.35
CA ALA A 15 23.13 -22.42 20.14
C ALA A 15 24.45 -21.71 20.49
N GLN A 16 24.44 -20.36 20.54
CA GLN A 16 25.39 -19.57 21.32
C GLN A 16 24.73 -18.23 21.78
N PRO A 17 25.10 -17.67 22.96
CA PRO A 17 24.18 -16.94 23.83
C PRO A 17 24.21 -15.42 23.72
N ARG A 18 23.21 -14.84 24.38
CA ARG A 18 23.01 -13.42 24.71
C ARG A 18 24.23 -12.78 25.39
N GLY A 19 24.60 -11.59 24.93
CA GLY A 19 25.58 -10.70 25.59
C GLY A 19 25.26 -9.24 25.29
N GLU A 20 24.55 -8.60 26.24
CA GLU A 20 24.86 -7.28 26.81
C GLU A 20 25.22 -6.11 25.85
N GLN A 21 24.24 -5.26 25.54
CA GLN A 21 24.46 -3.92 24.98
C GLN A 21 24.33 -2.88 26.09
N VAL A 22 25.47 -2.27 26.43
CA VAL A 22 25.61 -1.20 27.42
C VAL A 22 24.99 0.09 26.90
N ILE A 23 24.03 0.62 27.66
CA ILE A 23 23.37 1.91 27.42
C ILE A 23 24.36 3.03 27.77
N MET A 24 24.89 3.73 26.77
CA MET A 24 25.55 5.02 26.98
C MET A 24 24.50 6.12 27.12
N LEU A 25 24.25 6.53 28.38
CA LEU A 25 23.69 7.85 28.68
C LEU A 25 24.71 8.93 28.31
N ARG A 26 24.36 9.81 27.36
CA ARG A 26 25.01 11.12 27.23
C ARG A 26 23.99 12.25 27.11
N HIS A 27 23.84 12.93 28.25
CA HIS A 27 23.80 14.37 28.45
C HIS A 27 22.78 15.23 27.70
N PHE A 28 21.83 15.68 28.52
CA PHE A 28 20.86 16.76 28.36
C PHE A 28 21.53 18.13 28.56
N ALA A 29 21.37 19.07 27.62
CA ALA A 29 21.18 20.51 27.87
C ALA A 29 21.21 21.32 26.55
N PRO A 30 20.22 22.19 26.30
CA PRO A 30 20.42 23.42 25.56
C PRO A 30 20.37 24.65 26.49
N SER A 31 21.34 25.54 26.27
CA SER A 31 21.52 26.82 26.93
C SER A 31 20.44 27.84 26.54
N MET A 32 19.84 28.49 27.54
CA MET A 32 19.01 29.70 27.39
C MET A 32 19.81 30.95 27.75
N ARG A 33 19.71 31.98 26.89
CA ARG A 33 19.86 33.45 27.10
C ARG A 33 19.88 34.07 25.68
N ALA A 34 19.37 35.25 25.36
CA ALA A 34 18.87 36.42 26.08
C ALA A 34 18.02 37.25 25.08
N CYS A 35 16.93 37.88 25.53
CA CYS A 35 16.80 39.33 25.77
C CYS A 35 16.75 40.25 24.52
N GLY A 36 15.53 40.73 24.24
CA GLY A 36 15.17 42.13 23.93
C GLY A 36 15.84 42.87 22.77
N HIS A 37 15.02 43.29 21.80
CA HIS A 37 14.92 44.71 21.43
C HIS A 37 13.67 45.01 20.61
N THR A 38 12.92 45.98 21.10
CA THR A 38 11.85 46.71 20.42
C THR A 38 12.44 47.53 19.27
N MET A 39 11.88 47.45 18.07
CA MET A 39 12.03 48.53 17.08
C MET A 39 10.75 48.71 16.28
N VAL A 40 10.13 49.86 16.50
CA VAL A 40 8.97 50.38 15.79
C VAL A 40 9.50 51.13 14.58
N HIS A 41 9.15 50.76 13.35
CA HIS A 41 9.29 51.69 12.22
C HIS A 41 8.23 51.48 11.12
N LYS A 42 7.43 52.54 10.96
CA LYS A 42 6.91 53.14 9.71
C LYS A 42 6.08 52.28 8.76
N PHE A 43 4.77 52.52 8.82
CA PHE A 43 3.87 52.47 7.67
C PHE A 43 4.29 53.52 6.61
N GLY A 44 4.64 53.05 5.43
CA GLY A 44 4.52 53.73 4.13
C GLY A 44 4.12 52.63 3.14
N GLY A 45 2.98 52.67 2.45
CA GLY A 45 2.53 53.75 1.60
C GLY A 45 3.22 53.61 0.25
N MET A 46 2.66 52.81 -0.67
CA MET A 46 2.58 53.09 -2.12
C MET A 46 2.08 51.90 -2.96
N SER A 47 1.03 52.22 -3.72
CA SER A 47 0.77 51.84 -5.12
C SER A 47 0.40 50.40 -5.47
N ALA A 48 -0.91 50.20 -5.68
CA ALA A 48 -1.46 49.10 -6.45
C ALA A 48 -1.05 49.24 -7.94
N ALA A 49 -0.01 48.52 -8.35
CA ALA A 49 0.30 48.32 -9.75
C ALA A 49 -0.75 47.38 -10.37
N ARG A 50 -1.64 47.95 -11.19
CA ARG A 50 -2.62 47.24 -12.00
C ARG A 50 -1.89 46.41 -13.07
N LEU A 51 -1.89 45.09 -12.92
CA LEU A 51 -1.36 44.16 -13.91
C LEU A 51 -2.16 44.28 -15.23
N PRO A 52 -1.51 44.24 -16.41
CA PRO A 52 -2.22 44.13 -17.68
C PRO A 52 -2.85 42.74 -17.79
N SER A 53 -4.17 42.71 -17.97
CA SER A 53 -4.92 41.50 -18.28
C SER A 53 -4.45 40.93 -19.62
N ARG A 54 -3.74 39.78 -19.59
CA ARG A 54 -3.48 38.98 -20.78
C ARG A 54 -4.82 38.57 -21.40
N PRO A 55 -5.04 38.77 -22.71
CA PRO A 55 -6.20 38.21 -23.38
C PRO A 55 -6.09 36.68 -23.34
N LEU A 56 -7.16 36.03 -22.87
CA LEU A 56 -7.36 34.59 -22.97
C LEU A 56 -7.41 34.24 -24.47
N GLY A 57 -6.31 33.72 -25.01
CA GLY A 57 -6.35 33.04 -26.30
C GLY A 57 -7.29 31.82 -26.20
N PRO A 58 -7.89 31.39 -27.32
CA PRO A 58 -8.74 30.20 -27.32
C PRO A 58 -7.92 29.02 -26.82
N THR A 59 -8.28 28.51 -25.64
CA THR A 59 -7.78 27.24 -25.14
C THR A 59 -8.13 26.20 -26.20
N LEU A 60 -7.12 25.72 -26.92
CA LEU A 60 -7.24 24.49 -27.70
C LEU A 60 -7.55 23.40 -26.69
N ILE A 61 -8.83 23.05 -26.57
CA ILE A 61 -9.27 21.86 -25.88
C ILE A 61 -8.64 20.72 -26.68
N PRO A 62 -7.69 19.94 -26.14
CA PRO A 62 -7.18 18.80 -26.86
C PRO A 62 -8.38 17.90 -27.15
N SER A 63 -8.69 17.77 -28.44
CA SER A 63 -9.70 16.87 -28.98
C SER A 63 -9.51 15.52 -28.33
N GLY A 64 -10.54 15.04 -27.63
CA GLY A 64 -10.49 13.85 -26.80
C GLY A 64 -9.90 12.69 -27.57
N ALA A 65 -8.69 12.29 -27.19
CA ALA A 65 -8.15 10.99 -27.57
C ALA A 65 -9.20 9.96 -27.12
N SER A 66 -9.78 9.25 -28.07
CA SER A 66 -10.65 8.11 -27.79
C SER A 66 -9.82 7.10 -26.99
N ARG A 67 -9.99 7.10 -25.66
CA ARG A 67 -9.44 6.04 -24.82
C ARG A 67 -10.19 4.77 -25.21
N SER A 68 -9.62 3.98 -26.10
CA SER A 68 -10.10 2.64 -26.39
C SER A 68 -9.90 1.83 -25.12
N PHE A 69 -10.99 1.55 -24.41
CA PHE A 69 -10.95 0.70 -23.23
C PHE A 69 -10.72 -0.75 -23.65
N PRO A 70 -9.90 -1.51 -22.91
CA PRO A 70 -9.90 -2.96 -23.01
C PRO A 70 -11.33 -3.52 -22.89
N THR A 71 -11.61 -4.58 -23.66
CA THR A 71 -12.91 -5.23 -23.70
C THR A 71 -12.74 -6.73 -23.40
N ILE A 72 -13.58 -7.28 -22.51
CA ILE A 72 -13.62 -8.74 -22.24
C ILE A 72 -14.50 -9.41 -23.28
N ALA A 73 -15.65 -8.81 -23.54
CA ALA A 73 -16.67 -9.24 -24.48
C ALA A 73 -17.44 -8.01 -24.97
N LYS A 74 -18.21 -8.14 -26.06
CA LYS A 74 -18.97 -7.03 -26.64
C LYS A 74 -19.81 -6.30 -25.56
N GLY A 75 -19.50 -5.02 -25.35
CA GLY A 75 -20.20 -4.15 -24.38
C GLY A 75 -19.74 -4.31 -22.92
N VAL A 76 -18.68 -5.08 -22.67
CA VAL A 76 -18.06 -5.27 -21.35
C VAL A 76 -16.65 -4.69 -21.41
N ASP A 77 -16.61 -3.36 -21.41
CA ASP A 77 -15.39 -2.57 -21.44
C ASP A 77 -14.96 -2.22 -20.01
N PHE A 78 -13.65 -2.06 -19.78
CA PHE A 78 -13.14 -1.71 -18.46
C PHE A 78 -11.92 -0.81 -18.51
N ASP A 79 -11.76 0.03 -17.50
CA ASP A 79 -10.59 0.91 -17.35
C ASP A 79 -9.73 0.59 -16.13
N THR A 80 -10.25 -0.25 -15.22
CA THR A 80 -9.66 -0.53 -13.92
C THR A 80 -9.60 -2.04 -13.69
N ILE A 81 -8.41 -2.51 -13.29
CA ILE A 81 -8.17 -3.89 -12.89
C ILE A 81 -7.90 -3.90 -11.39
N ALA A 82 -8.50 -4.84 -10.69
CA ALA A 82 -8.32 -5.07 -9.27
C ALA A 82 -7.63 -6.41 -9.01
N ARG A 83 -6.68 -6.38 -8.08
CA ARG A 83 -6.04 -7.56 -7.49
C ARG A 83 -6.57 -7.74 -6.08
N GLU A 84 -7.24 -8.85 -5.85
CA GLU A 84 -7.73 -9.26 -4.54
C GLU A 84 -6.80 -10.31 -3.92
N TRP A 85 -6.39 -10.06 -2.69
CA TRP A 85 -5.84 -11.07 -1.79
C TRP A 85 -6.92 -11.43 -0.79
N ARG A 86 -7.25 -12.72 -0.68
CA ARG A 86 -8.30 -13.19 0.21
C ARG A 86 -7.82 -14.31 1.09
N MET A 87 -8.37 -14.36 2.30
CA MET A 87 -8.17 -15.45 3.23
C MET A 87 -9.35 -15.57 4.19
N LYS A 88 -9.48 -16.74 4.79
CA LYS A 88 -10.36 -16.98 5.92
C LYS A 88 -9.62 -16.77 7.23
N TRP A 89 -10.28 -16.14 8.18
CA TRP A 89 -9.82 -15.99 9.57
C TRP A 89 -10.68 -16.85 10.51
N SER A 90 -10.17 -17.11 11.71
CA SER A 90 -10.88 -17.85 12.77
C SER A 90 -11.34 -16.92 13.89
N GLU A 91 -12.50 -17.23 14.48
CA GLU A 91 -13.02 -16.55 15.67
C GLU A 91 -12.29 -16.93 16.97
N ASP A 92 -11.45 -17.97 16.91
CA ASP A 92 -10.64 -18.43 18.04
C ASP A 92 -9.74 -17.33 18.61
N ASP A 93 -9.41 -17.47 19.90
CA ASP A 93 -8.52 -16.56 20.63
C ASP A 93 -8.91 -15.07 20.50
N ASP A 94 -10.21 -14.78 20.62
CA ASP A 94 -10.79 -13.45 20.42
C ASP A 94 -10.43 -12.84 19.04
N LYS A 95 -10.54 -13.65 17.99
CA LYS A 95 -10.24 -13.28 16.60
C LYS A 95 -8.76 -12.86 16.41
N ALA A 96 -7.83 -13.48 17.14
CA ALA A 96 -6.40 -13.17 17.06
C ALA A 96 -5.87 -13.22 15.62
N SER A 97 -6.33 -14.19 14.83
CA SER A 97 -5.94 -14.33 13.41
C SER A 97 -6.32 -13.12 12.55
N LEU A 98 -7.49 -12.51 12.82
CA LEU A 98 -7.95 -11.29 12.14
C LEU A 98 -7.13 -10.06 12.53
N ALA A 99 -6.78 -9.95 13.82
CA ALA A 99 -5.93 -8.85 14.31
C ALA A 99 -4.50 -8.95 13.73
N ALA A 100 -3.92 -10.14 13.70
CA ALA A 100 -2.61 -10.39 13.11
C ALA A 100 -2.60 -10.11 11.59
N ALA A 101 -3.67 -10.51 10.89
CA ALA A 101 -3.87 -10.18 9.48
C ALA A 101 -3.90 -8.67 9.21
N GLN A 102 -4.61 -7.91 10.07
CA GLN A 102 -4.68 -6.46 9.97
C GLN A 102 -3.29 -5.83 10.19
N ALA A 103 -2.55 -6.28 11.20
CA ALA A 103 -1.19 -5.79 11.46
C ALA A 103 -0.25 -6.06 10.26
N ALA A 104 -0.31 -7.26 9.67
CA ALA A 104 0.47 -7.59 8.48
C ALA A 104 0.13 -6.70 7.27
N LEU A 105 -1.14 -6.29 7.13
CA LEU A 105 -1.57 -5.33 6.12
C LEU A 105 -1.02 -3.93 6.42
N ASP A 106 -1.12 -3.47 7.67
CA ASP A 106 -0.72 -2.11 8.06
C ASP A 106 0.78 -1.86 7.82
N GLU A 107 1.63 -2.88 8.01
CA GLU A 107 3.06 -2.81 7.69
C GLU A 107 3.34 -2.55 6.20
N LEU A 108 2.51 -3.11 5.31
CA LEU A 108 2.73 -3.06 3.85
C LEU A 108 1.84 -2.01 3.16
N LEU A 109 0.84 -1.48 3.85
CA LEU A 109 -0.12 -0.51 3.31
C LEU A 109 0.55 0.73 2.69
N PRO A 110 1.63 1.32 3.28
CA PRO A 110 2.33 2.43 2.64
C PRO A 110 2.96 2.03 1.31
N THR A 111 3.56 0.85 1.24
CA THR A 111 4.19 0.31 0.02
C THR A 111 3.15 0.06 -1.08
N ILE A 112 2.01 -0.55 -0.73
CA ILE A 112 0.91 -0.81 -1.68
C ILE A 112 0.37 0.51 -2.23
N LYS A 113 0.16 1.51 -1.36
CA LYS A 113 -0.32 2.84 -1.78
C LYS A 113 0.70 3.62 -2.63
N ALA A 114 1.99 3.33 -2.47
CA ALA A 114 3.05 3.95 -3.25
C ALA A 114 3.24 3.30 -4.63
N THR A 115 2.59 2.16 -4.91
CA THR A 115 2.62 1.54 -6.23
C THR A 115 2.04 2.49 -7.28
N GLU A 116 2.78 2.67 -8.39
CA GLU A 116 2.38 3.55 -9.48
C GLU A 116 1.02 3.16 -10.05
N GLY A 117 0.12 4.13 -10.20
CA GLY A 117 -1.20 3.92 -10.81
C GLY A 117 -2.26 3.32 -9.89
N VAL A 118 -2.00 3.17 -8.60
CA VAL A 118 -3.02 2.78 -7.61
C VAL A 118 -4.10 3.86 -7.50
N LYS A 119 -5.32 3.47 -7.85
CA LYS A 119 -6.55 4.29 -7.71
C LYS A 119 -7.15 4.14 -6.32
N SER A 120 -7.17 2.91 -5.79
CA SER A 120 -7.71 2.63 -4.46
C SER A 120 -7.13 1.35 -3.86
N VAL A 121 -7.04 1.33 -2.54
CA VAL A 121 -6.78 0.13 -1.75
C VAL A 121 -7.92 0.00 -0.76
N GLN A 122 -8.62 -1.12 -0.78
CA GLN A 122 -9.80 -1.38 0.05
C GLN A 122 -9.60 -2.66 0.85
N ARG A 123 -10.08 -2.66 2.09
CA ARG A 123 -10.13 -3.84 2.93
C ARG A 123 -11.60 -4.20 3.17
N ILE A 124 -11.95 -5.46 2.93
CA ILE A 124 -13.28 -6.00 3.19
C ILE A 124 -13.14 -7.11 4.23
N VAL A 125 -13.89 -6.97 5.33
CA VAL A 125 -13.97 -8.00 6.37
C VAL A 125 -15.43 -8.42 6.52
N CYS A 126 -15.69 -9.71 6.33
CA CYS A 126 -17.01 -10.29 6.48
C CYS A 126 -17.10 -11.03 7.81
N GLY A 127 -17.94 -10.55 8.72
CA GLY A 127 -18.17 -11.20 10.03
C GLY A 127 -18.93 -12.53 9.95
N GLY A 128 -19.64 -12.82 8.85
CA GLY A 128 -20.40 -14.08 8.72
C GLY A 128 -19.64 -15.19 7.99
N CYS A 129 -18.97 -14.85 6.89
CA CYS A 129 -18.21 -15.83 6.10
C CYS A 129 -16.72 -15.87 6.49
N HIS A 130 -16.30 -15.04 7.43
CA HIS A 130 -14.93 -14.89 7.91
C HIS A 130 -13.91 -14.59 6.80
N ASP A 131 -14.30 -13.87 5.75
CA ASP A 131 -13.34 -13.39 4.75
C ASP A 131 -12.61 -12.14 5.26
N PHE A 132 -11.31 -12.12 5.05
CA PHE A 132 -10.48 -10.91 5.04
C PHE A 132 -9.95 -10.73 3.63
N LYS A 133 -10.28 -9.61 3.00
CA LYS A 133 -9.90 -9.29 1.63
C LYS A 133 -9.17 -7.96 1.58
N VAL A 134 -8.11 -7.91 0.78
CA VAL A 134 -7.39 -6.70 0.40
C VAL A 134 -7.51 -6.55 -1.10
N VAL A 135 -8.08 -5.45 -1.56
CA VAL A 135 -8.32 -5.18 -2.98
C VAL A 135 -7.52 -3.95 -3.38
N THR A 136 -6.55 -4.14 -4.27
CA THR A 136 -5.74 -3.07 -4.86
C THR A 136 -6.20 -2.86 -6.29
N ALA A 137 -6.74 -1.68 -6.59
CA ALA A 137 -7.25 -1.32 -7.90
C ALA A 137 -6.35 -0.30 -8.60
N LEU A 138 -6.01 -0.57 -9.86
CA LEU A 138 -5.16 0.25 -10.71
C LEU A 138 -5.82 0.46 -12.07
N ASP A 139 -5.40 1.50 -12.80
CA ASP A 139 -5.72 1.56 -14.23
C ASP A 139 -5.12 0.36 -14.98
N ALA A 140 -5.77 -0.04 -16.09
CA ALA A 140 -5.36 -1.22 -16.84
C ALA A 140 -3.90 -1.19 -17.32
N GLY A 141 -3.36 -0.02 -17.68
CA GLY A 141 -1.98 0.12 -18.14
C GLY A 141 -0.96 -0.05 -17.01
N SER A 142 -1.19 0.61 -15.88
CA SER A 142 -0.36 0.48 -14.68
C SER A 142 -0.42 -0.91 -14.08
N TYR A 143 -1.57 -1.58 -14.14
CA TYR A 143 -1.69 -2.97 -13.69
C TYR A 143 -0.76 -3.92 -14.45
N VAL A 144 -0.66 -3.80 -15.78
CA VAL A 144 0.23 -4.65 -16.59
C VAL A 144 1.68 -4.51 -16.11
N LYS A 145 2.16 -3.27 -15.95
CA LYS A 145 3.52 -2.99 -15.42
C LYS A 145 3.73 -3.56 -14.01
N TRP A 146 2.71 -3.50 -13.16
CA TRP A 146 2.79 -4.06 -11.81
C TRP A 146 2.79 -5.59 -11.81
N SER A 147 2.03 -6.22 -12.72
CA SER A 147 2.00 -7.68 -12.88
C SER A 147 3.32 -8.26 -13.37
N GLU A 148 4.06 -7.52 -14.21
CA GLU A 148 5.42 -7.89 -14.64
C GLU A 148 6.42 -7.91 -13.47
N LYS A 149 6.12 -7.18 -12.40
CA LYS A 149 6.87 -7.18 -11.13
C LYS A 149 6.30 -8.19 -10.12
N ALA A 150 5.57 -9.20 -10.58
CA ALA A 150 4.95 -10.23 -9.74
C ALA A 150 4.07 -9.66 -8.60
N HIS A 151 3.42 -8.51 -8.86
CA HIS A 151 2.50 -7.88 -7.91
C HIS A 151 3.13 -7.50 -6.57
N GLU A 152 4.43 -7.16 -6.53
CA GLU A 152 5.08 -6.76 -5.27
C GLU A 152 4.29 -5.67 -4.52
N PRO A 153 4.07 -5.81 -3.19
CA PRO A 153 4.67 -6.76 -2.25
C PRO A 153 3.86 -8.05 -1.97
N GLU A 154 2.99 -8.49 -2.89
CA GLU A 154 2.06 -9.64 -2.72
C GLU A 154 2.70 -10.87 -2.08
N THR A 155 3.80 -11.38 -2.64
CA THR A 155 4.47 -12.58 -2.14
C THR A 155 4.84 -12.49 -0.65
N SER A 156 5.31 -11.32 -0.21
CA SER A 156 5.68 -11.10 1.19
C SER A 156 4.47 -11.06 2.10
N PHE A 157 3.37 -10.44 1.65
CA PHE A 157 2.12 -10.42 2.40
C PHE A 157 1.53 -11.83 2.54
N LEU A 158 1.41 -12.57 1.43
CA LEU A 158 0.83 -13.92 1.42
C LEU A 158 1.61 -14.89 2.32
N ALA A 159 2.94 -14.84 2.28
CA ALA A 159 3.78 -15.66 3.14
C ALA A 159 3.56 -15.34 4.64
N LYS A 160 3.47 -14.03 4.99
CA LYS A 160 3.16 -13.61 6.37
C LYS A 160 1.81 -14.15 6.82
N VAL A 161 0.75 -13.94 6.04
CA VAL A 161 -0.60 -14.34 6.48
C VAL A 161 -0.80 -15.85 6.55
N GLN A 162 -0.15 -16.62 5.66
CA GLN A 162 -0.17 -18.09 5.71
C GLN A 162 0.47 -18.66 6.98
N SER A 163 1.37 -17.92 7.61
CA SER A 163 2.02 -18.32 8.86
C SER A 163 1.19 -18.02 10.10
N ILE A 164 0.10 -17.26 9.98
CA ILE A 164 -0.76 -16.87 11.11
C ILE A 164 -1.62 -18.08 11.51
N PRO A 165 -1.56 -18.54 12.77
CA PRO A 165 -2.48 -19.55 13.26
C PRO A 165 -3.94 -19.11 13.11
N GLY A 166 -4.81 -19.99 12.62
CA GLY A 166 -6.23 -19.71 12.39
C GLY A 166 -6.54 -19.07 11.03
N VAL A 167 -5.53 -18.73 10.22
CA VAL A 167 -5.74 -18.35 8.81
C VAL A 167 -5.86 -19.60 7.93
N SER A 168 -6.77 -19.57 6.97
CA SER A 168 -6.91 -20.61 5.94
C SER A 168 -7.37 -20.03 4.61
N GLN A 169 -7.39 -20.86 3.55
CA GLN A 169 -7.88 -20.49 2.20
C GLN A 169 -7.27 -19.18 1.67
N VAL A 170 -5.93 -19.08 1.73
CA VAL A 170 -5.20 -17.93 1.20
C VAL A 170 -5.16 -18.06 -0.32
N GLU A 171 -5.85 -17.15 -1.01
CA GLU A 171 -6.01 -17.15 -2.45
C GLU A 171 -5.81 -15.74 -3.02
N THR A 172 -5.59 -15.67 -4.32
CA THR A 172 -5.55 -14.40 -5.05
C THR A 172 -6.49 -14.46 -6.25
N GLN A 173 -7.09 -13.32 -6.57
CA GLN A 173 -8.00 -13.20 -7.71
C GLN A 173 -7.75 -11.86 -8.42
N THR A 174 -7.90 -11.87 -9.74
CA THR A 174 -7.85 -10.67 -10.56
C THR A 174 -9.18 -10.51 -11.27
N TYR A 175 -9.77 -9.32 -11.21
CA TYR A 175 -11.01 -8.99 -11.87
C TYR A 175 -11.02 -7.52 -12.30
N THR A 176 -12.00 -7.14 -13.11
CA THR A 176 -12.18 -5.75 -13.57
C THR A 176 -13.25 -5.06 -12.73
N ILE A 177 -13.07 -3.77 -12.50
CA ILE A 177 -14.06 -2.93 -11.81
C ILE A 177 -14.46 -1.80 -12.75
N MET A 178 -15.77 -1.60 -12.90
CA MET A 178 -16.34 -0.46 -13.60
C MET A 178 -17.45 0.16 -12.76
N PRO A 179 -17.43 1.48 -12.55
CA PRO A 179 -18.59 2.17 -12.00
C PRO A 179 -19.74 2.09 -13.01
N MET A 180 -20.95 1.85 -12.50
CA MET A 180 -22.19 1.76 -13.28
C MET A 180 -23.14 2.88 -12.88
#